data_AF-A0A943FSN0-F1
#
_entry.id   AF-A0A943FSN0-F1
#
_cell.length_a   1.000
_cell.length_b   1.000
_cell.length_c   1.000
_cell.angle_alpha   90.00
_cell.angle_beta   90.00
_cell.angle_gamma   90.00
#
_symmetry.space_group_name_H-M   'P 1'
#
loop_
_entity.id
_entity.type
_entity.pdbx_description
1 polymer ?
#
loop_
_entity_poly.entity_id
_entity_poly.type
_entity_poly.pdbx_seq_one_letter_code
_entity_poly.pdbx_strand_id
1 'polypeptide(L)'
;MRKRKWKQGIAVLTAAALVLTGITVPGSAGAKAKIRLNKKKVTIKVGGKVTLKLKNAKKKVIWKSSKKKVASVSAKGIVRGKSAGTAKITAKSNKKSYTCTVIVKEKRDSFVEPDETEMPGTTVPTAKPTGEPTKTPVNPTSNPTKAPASEAPVNPTSNPTKAPASEAPVNPTSNPTKVPASETPVNPTSNPTKAPASEAPVNPTSNPTKTPASEAPVNPTSNPTKAPASEAPVNPTSNPTKAPASEAPVNPTKAPVNPTKEPVDPTPEPTTAPTAAPSGNTLTIGKYSLSIGMSFQDAQNILGSKCVDEGISPQGYASYIYNPGNDYSCLVELQVKDGKLVELSTISKNFNYGDIAAAGNSIATLKANGFTAVETYKYTIYSKTSDQEYINVMTDAQRGGAVYGVQIFDKSLGSMDTLLYPKNCKYSDDINKYQARLTALYLNAYRAYHGAGLMQITDNGVAQAHSEYMASKNSDVMDEGSVSWKTRFDQNYNDGEKLFLKTEYVSYGSPDAFSAVTYAIAERDSTTNFYKYILMEEYEDEAVDFCIECGFANTASGSKLTFSAFDFYAY
;
A
#
# COMPACT_ATOMS: atom_id res chain seq x y z
N MET A 1 -2.88 77.06 -31.28
CA MET A 1 -4.05 77.09 -32.20
C MET A 1 -4.43 75.65 -32.58
N ARG A 2 -5.73 75.40 -32.86
CA ARG A 2 -6.33 74.18 -33.49
C ARG A 2 -5.64 72.82 -33.26
N LYS A 3 -6.33 71.94 -32.52
CA LYS A 3 -7.01 70.75 -33.07
C LYS A 3 -8.16 70.33 -32.14
N ARG A 4 -9.19 69.70 -32.70
CA ARG A 4 -10.56 69.59 -32.14
C ARG A 4 -11.09 68.17 -32.30
N LYS A 5 -11.78 67.66 -31.26
CA LYS A 5 -12.82 66.60 -31.22
C LYS A 5 -12.74 65.88 -29.86
N TRP A 6 -13.83 65.47 -29.20
CA TRP A 6 -15.24 65.89 -29.22
C TRP A 6 -15.87 65.31 -27.94
N LYS A 7 -16.70 66.04 -27.19
CA LYS A 7 -17.51 65.47 -26.09
C LYS A 7 -18.96 65.98 -26.16
N GLN A 8 -19.81 65.18 -25.52
CA GLN A 8 -21.26 65.06 -25.57
C GLN A 8 -22.10 66.32 -25.27
N GLY A 9 -23.38 66.24 -25.62
CA GLY A 9 -24.48 67.04 -25.07
C GLY A 9 -25.80 66.25 -25.15
N ILE A 10 -26.55 66.18 -24.04
CA ILE A 10 -27.82 65.44 -23.90
C ILE A 10 -28.96 66.44 -23.66
N ALA A 11 -30.13 66.22 -24.27
CA ALA A 11 -31.45 66.73 -23.86
C ALA A 11 -32.58 66.12 -24.72
N VAL A 12 -33.82 65.88 -24.28
CA VAL A 12 -34.36 65.54 -22.95
C VAL A 12 -35.80 64.99 -23.11
N LEU A 13 -36.21 64.04 -22.25
CA LEU A 13 -37.56 63.60 -21.84
C LEU A 13 -38.80 63.66 -22.79
N THR A 14 -39.48 62.53 -22.89
CA THR A 14 -40.87 62.38 -22.37
C THR A 14 -41.20 60.90 -22.11
N ALA A 15 -42.09 60.62 -21.16
CA ALA A 15 -42.34 59.27 -20.63
C ALA A 15 -43.83 58.94 -20.50
N ALA A 16 -44.19 57.67 -20.62
CA ALA A 16 -45.40 57.05 -20.11
C ALA A 16 -45.14 55.54 -19.86
N ALA A 17 -45.77 54.94 -18.86
CA ALA A 17 -45.30 53.68 -18.27
C ALA A 17 -46.35 52.54 -18.22
N LEU A 18 -45.82 51.32 -18.04
CA LEU A 18 -46.41 50.17 -17.36
C LEU A 18 -47.69 49.50 -17.89
N VAL A 19 -47.51 48.28 -18.43
CA VAL A 19 -48.29 47.09 -18.04
C VAL A 19 -47.35 45.88 -17.92
N LEU A 20 -47.41 45.13 -16.81
CA LEU A 20 -46.72 43.85 -16.65
C LEU A 20 -47.50 42.72 -17.33
N THR A 21 -46.83 41.91 -18.16
CA THR A 21 -47.14 40.48 -18.32
C THR A 21 -45.83 39.68 -18.45
N GLY A 22 -45.83 38.45 -17.95
CA GLY A 22 -44.61 37.78 -17.46
C GLY A 22 -43.58 37.38 -18.52
N ILE A 23 -42.30 37.58 -18.19
CA ILE A 23 -41.17 36.96 -18.89
C ILE A 23 -41.14 35.48 -18.49
N THR A 24 -41.65 34.61 -19.36
CA THR A 24 -41.38 33.17 -19.26
C THR A 24 -39.92 32.92 -19.63
N VAL A 25 -39.12 32.51 -18.64
CA VAL A 25 -37.76 32.01 -18.89
C VAL A 25 -37.83 30.84 -19.89
N PRO A 26 -37.02 30.81 -20.97
CA PRO A 26 -36.96 29.66 -21.85
C PRO A 26 -36.44 28.44 -21.06
N GLY A 27 -37.35 27.51 -20.75
CA GLY A 27 -36.99 26.30 -20.02
C GLY A 27 -35.93 25.50 -20.77
N SER A 28 -34.84 25.16 -20.08
CA SER A 28 -33.82 24.26 -20.62
C SER A 28 -34.46 22.92 -21.00
N ALA A 29 -34.58 22.66 -22.30
CA ALA A 29 -35.16 21.43 -22.82
C ALA A 29 -34.18 20.27 -22.58
N GLY A 30 -34.30 19.66 -21.40
CA GLY A 30 -33.43 18.57 -20.94
C GLY A 30 -33.21 17.50 -22.00
N ALA A 31 -31.94 17.23 -22.31
CA ALA A 31 -31.56 16.30 -23.37
C ALA A 31 -32.18 14.90 -23.14
N LYS A 32 -32.95 14.42 -24.13
CA LYS A 32 -33.68 13.13 -24.04
C LYS A 32 -32.73 11.98 -23.72
N ALA A 33 -32.89 11.39 -22.54
CA ALA A 33 -32.00 10.35 -22.01
C ALA A 33 -31.80 9.17 -22.99
N LYS A 34 -30.53 8.94 -23.37
CA LYS A 34 -30.13 7.94 -24.38
C LYS A 34 -30.49 6.51 -23.93
N ILE A 35 -31.06 5.71 -24.83
CA ILE A 35 -31.34 4.27 -24.61
C ILE A 35 -30.01 3.52 -24.48
N ARG A 36 -29.84 2.75 -23.39
CA ARG A 36 -28.62 2.00 -23.09
C ARG A 36 -28.91 0.72 -22.30
N LEU A 37 -28.07 -0.31 -22.45
CA LEU A 37 -28.06 -1.46 -21.53
C LEU A 37 -27.51 -1.03 -20.15
N ASN A 38 -27.92 -1.74 -19.10
CA ASN A 38 -27.32 -1.62 -17.77
C ASN A 38 -25.89 -2.16 -17.72
N LYS A 39 -25.63 -3.36 -18.28
CA LYS A 39 -24.29 -3.97 -18.34
C LYS A 39 -23.90 -4.31 -19.79
N LYS A 40 -22.67 -3.96 -20.22
CA LYS A 40 -22.10 -4.31 -21.55
C LYS A 40 -21.26 -5.60 -21.53
N LYS A 41 -20.75 -5.98 -20.37
CA LYS A 41 -20.05 -7.23 -20.07
C LYS A 41 -20.52 -7.69 -18.69
N VAL A 42 -20.55 -9.00 -18.44
CA VAL A 42 -20.87 -9.57 -17.13
C VAL A 42 -20.27 -10.97 -17.02
N THR A 43 -19.85 -11.36 -15.81
CA THR A 43 -19.36 -12.70 -15.50
C THR A 43 -20.32 -13.36 -14.51
N ILE A 44 -20.68 -14.63 -14.72
CA ILE A 44 -21.53 -15.41 -13.81
C ILE A 44 -20.99 -16.84 -13.68
N LYS A 45 -21.29 -17.55 -12.58
CA LYS A 45 -21.00 -19.00 -12.47
C LYS A 45 -22.07 -19.82 -13.20
N VAL A 46 -21.79 -21.09 -13.53
CA VAL A 46 -22.82 -22.05 -13.98
C VAL A 46 -23.95 -22.14 -12.94
N GLY A 47 -25.20 -22.09 -13.39
CA GLY A 47 -26.39 -21.97 -12.53
C GLY A 47 -26.72 -20.53 -12.09
N GLY A 48 -25.74 -19.63 -12.12
CA GLY A 48 -25.87 -18.21 -11.79
C GLY A 48 -26.81 -17.46 -12.74
N LYS A 49 -27.35 -16.33 -12.27
CA LYS A 49 -28.37 -15.55 -12.97
C LYS A 49 -28.04 -14.06 -12.87
N VAL A 50 -28.34 -13.27 -13.89
CA VAL A 50 -28.22 -11.81 -13.86
C VAL A 50 -29.32 -11.18 -14.71
N THR A 51 -29.86 -10.03 -14.28
CA THR A 51 -30.93 -9.35 -15.03
C THR A 51 -30.38 -8.20 -15.87
N LEU A 52 -30.47 -8.32 -17.20
CA LEU A 52 -30.17 -7.23 -18.10
C LEU A 52 -31.41 -6.35 -18.31
N LYS A 53 -31.22 -5.03 -18.22
CA LYS A 53 -32.27 -4.01 -18.38
C LYS A 53 -31.84 -3.03 -19.47
N LEU A 54 -32.72 -2.75 -20.43
CA LEU A 54 -32.51 -1.72 -21.45
C LEU A 54 -33.14 -0.40 -20.95
N LYS A 55 -32.35 0.44 -20.27
CA LYS A 55 -32.78 1.72 -19.68
C LYS A 55 -33.30 2.66 -20.78
N ASN A 56 -34.35 3.43 -20.46
CA ASN A 56 -35.03 4.42 -21.33
C ASN A 56 -35.76 3.86 -22.56
N ALA A 57 -35.93 2.53 -22.68
CA ALA A 57 -36.65 1.92 -23.79
C ALA A 57 -38.17 2.09 -23.67
N LYS A 58 -38.76 2.95 -24.52
CA LYS A 58 -40.21 3.24 -24.55
C LYS A 58 -41.08 2.16 -25.23
N LYS A 59 -40.48 1.10 -25.77
CA LYS A 59 -41.15 0.03 -26.54
C LYS A 59 -40.58 -1.34 -26.18
N LYS A 60 -41.40 -2.38 -26.33
CA LYS A 60 -41.12 -3.79 -26.01
C LYS A 60 -39.70 -4.20 -26.48
N VAL A 61 -38.96 -4.85 -25.58
CA VAL A 61 -37.59 -5.31 -25.82
C VAL A 61 -37.61 -6.79 -26.16
N ILE A 62 -36.90 -7.19 -27.21
CA ILE A 62 -36.73 -8.60 -27.62
C ILE A 62 -35.31 -9.02 -27.28
N TRP A 63 -35.17 -10.13 -26.54
CA TRP A 63 -33.88 -10.65 -26.09
C TRP A 63 -33.47 -11.89 -26.90
N LYS A 64 -32.20 -11.98 -27.30
CA LYS A 64 -31.60 -13.14 -27.98
C LYS A 64 -30.24 -13.48 -27.37
N SER A 65 -29.93 -14.77 -27.25
CA SER A 65 -28.58 -15.26 -26.94
C SER A 65 -27.91 -15.84 -28.19
N SER A 66 -26.61 -15.59 -28.36
CA SER A 66 -25.79 -16.23 -29.40
C SER A 66 -25.43 -17.69 -29.09
N LYS A 67 -25.35 -18.08 -27.81
CA LYS A 67 -25.05 -19.44 -27.35
C LYS A 67 -25.98 -19.85 -26.22
N LYS A 68 -27.22 -20.24 -26.56
CA LYS A 68 -28.26 -20.63 -25.57
C LYS A 68 -27.88 -21.78 -24.62
N LYS A 69 -26.91 -22.62 -25.00
CA LYS A 69 -26.34 -23.70 -24.15
C LYS A 69 -25.36 -23.18 -23.09
N VAL A 70 -24.65 -22.08 -23.38
CA VAL A 70 -23.71 -21.40 -22.47
C VAL A 70 -24.46 -20.44 -21.56
N ALA A 71 -25.20 -19.49 -22.15
CA ALA A 71 -26.06 -18.57 -21.42
C ALA A 71 -27.42 -18.41 -22.13
N SER A 72 -28.50 -18.62 -21.39
CA SER A 72 -29.87 -18.41 -21.88
C SER A 72 -30.42 -17.07 -21.38
N VAL A 73 -31.38 -16.46 -22.11
CA VAL A 73 -32.04 -15.21 -21.69
C VAL A 73 -33.56 -15.33 -21.86
N SER A 74 -34.31 -14.84 -20.88
CA SER A 74 -35.77 -14.81 -20.87
C SER A 74 -36.33 -13.54 -21.52
N ALA A 75 -37.64 -13.53 -21.80
CA ALA A 75 -38.34 -12.33 -22.29
C ALA A 75 -38.24 -11.10 -21.34
N LYS A 76 -38.01 -11.34 -20.04
CA LYS A 76 -37.82 -10.29 -19.01
C LYS A 76 -36.35 -9.82 -18.88
N GLY A 77 -35.44 -10.29 -19.73
CA GLY A 77 -34.00 -9.93 -19.68
C GLY A 77 -33.18 -10.69 -18.63
N ILE A 78 -33.78 -11.62 -17.87
CA ILE A 78 -33.07 -12.49 -16.94
C ILE A 78 -32.22 -13.48 -17.75
N VAL A 79 -30.90 -13.37 -17.62
CA VAL A 79 -29.89 -14.27 -18.16
C VAL A 79 -29.59 -15.36 -17.13
N ARG A 80 -29.34 -16.59 -17.58
CA ARG A 80 -28.88 -17.71 -16.75
C ARG A 80 -27.69 -18.42 -17.40
N GLY A 81 -26.61 -18.61 -16.64
CA GLY A 81 -25.45 -19.41 -17.00
C GLY A 81 -25.79 -20.90 -16.93
N LYS A 82 -25.42 -21.67 -17.95
CA LYS A 82 -25.79 -23.07 -18.13
C LYS A 82 -24.59 -24.00 -18.32
N SER A 83 -23.58 -23.55 -19.04
CA SER A 83 -22.28 -24.20 -19.18
C SER A 83 -21.21 -23.12 -19.26
N ALA A 84 -19.96 -23.45 -18.96
CA ALA A 84 -18.87 -22.49 -19.07
C ALA A 84 -18.64 -21.99 -20.50
N GLY A 85 -17.97 -20.84 -20.59
CA GLY A 85 -17.62 -20.15 -21.84
C GLY A 85 -18.39 -18.85 -22.07
N THR A 86 -18.19 -18.25 -23.24
CA THR A 86 -18.66 -16.88 -23.54
C THR A 86 -19.82 -16.85 -24.54
N ALA A 87 -20.88 -16.10 -24.21
CA ALA A 87 -22.07 -15.86 -25.02
C ALA A 87 -22.36 -14.36 -25.16
N LYS A 88 -22.93 -13.93 -26.30
CA LYS A 88 -23.43 -12.55 -26.48
C LYS A 88 -24.95 -12.53 -26.33
N ILE A 89 -25.45 -11.67 -25.45
CA ILE A 89 -26.88 -11.41 -25.24
C ILE A 89 -27.25 -10.08 -25.89
N THR A 90 -28.19 -10.10 -26.83
CA THR A 90 -28.63 -8.91 -27.57
C THR A 90 -30.05 -8.53 -27.17
N ALA A 91 -30.22 -7.27 -26.76
CA ALA A 91 -31.51 -6.59 -26.61
C ALA A 91 -31.81 -5.80 -27.88
N LYS A 92 -32.95 -6.08 -28.53
CA LYS A 92 -33.46 -5.31 -29.66
C LYS A 92 -34.68 -4.50 -29.23
N SER A 93 -34.66 -3.20 -29.51
CA SER A 93 -35.80 -2.30 -29.31
C SER A 93 -35.89 -1.38 -30.53
N ASN A 94 -37.05 -1.39 -31.21
CA ASN A 94 -37.20 -0.89 -32.58
C ASN A 94 -36.18 -1.55 -33.55
N LYS A 95 -35.63 -0.76 -34.48
CA LYS A 95 -34.59 -1.19 -35.43
C LYS A 95 -33.16 -1.19 -34.83
N LYS A 96 -32.98 -0.87 -33.54
CA LYS A 96 -31.66 -0.79 -32.88
C LYS A 96 -31.40 -1.98 -31.97
N SER A 97 -30.14 -2.43 -31.94
CA SER A 97 -29.66 -3.58 -31.17
C SER A 97 -28.57 -3.14 -30.19
N TYR A 98 -28.57 -3.72 -29.00
CA TYR A 98 -27.61 -3.48 -27.92
C TYR A 98 -27.12 -4.83 -27.41
N THR A 99 -25.82 -5.00 -27.18
CA THR A 99 -25.24 -6.31 -26.84
C THR A 99 -24.48 -6.25 -25.52
N CYS A 100 -24.65 -7.31 -24.73
CA CYS A 100 -23.88 -7.62 -23.53
C CYS A 100 -23.07 -8.91 -23.74
N THR A 101 -21.79 -8.92 -23.37
CA THR A 101 -20.96 -10.14 -23.37
C THR A 101 -21.04 -10.82 -22.02
N VAL A 102 -21.59 -12.05 -21.99
CA VAL A 102 -21.73 -12.87 -20.79
C VAL A 102 -20.63 -13.93 -20.79
N ILE A 103 -19.80 -13.95 -19.76
CA ILE A 103 -18.80 -14.99 -19.50
C ILE A 103 -19.37 -15.89 -18.40
N VAL A 104 -19.46 -17.20 -18.67
CA VAL A 104 -19.87 -18.18 -17.67
C VAL A 104 -18.61 -18.92 -17.19
N LYS A 105 -18.27 -18.77 -15.91
CA LYS A 105 -17.22 -19.54 -15.22
C LYS A 105 -17.84 -20.84 -14.68
N GLU A 106 -17.05 -21.90 -14.56
CA GLU A 106 -17.51 -23.16 -14.00
C GLU A 106 -17.97 -23.02 -12.54
N LYS A 107 -18.94 -23.83 -12.13
CA LYS A 107 -19.25 -24.03 -10.72
C LYS A 107 -18.23 -25.06 -10.24
N ARG A 108 -17.27 -24.65 -9.40
CA ARG A 108 -16.55 -25.60 -8.55
C ARG A 108 -17.60 -26.17 -7.60
N ASP A 109 -17.79 -27.48 -7.61
CA ASP A 109 -18.63 -28.11 -6.60
C ASP A 109 -17.92 -27.97 -5.24
N SER A 110 -18.66 -27.42 -4.28
CA SER A 110 -18.22 -27.33 -2.90
C SER A 110 -18.11 -28.75 -2.35
N PHE A 111 -16.90 -29.13 -1.97
CA PHE A 111 -16.67 -30.27 -1.08
C PHE A 111 -17.58 -30.09 0.15
N VAL A 112 -18.33 -31.14 0.50
CA VAL A 112 -19.16 -31.14 1.71
C VAL A 112 -18.23 -31.44 2.87
N GLU A 113 -18.04 -30.45 3.72
CA GLU A 113 -17.34 -30.58 5.00
C GLU A 113 -18.21 -31.43 5.95
N PRO A 114 -17.68 -32.52 6.53
CA PRO A 114 -18.41 -33.34 7.47
C PRO A 114 -18.52 -32.63 8.83
N ASP A 115 -19.71 -32.72 9.43
CA ASP A 115 -20.02 -32.16 10.75
C ASP A 115 -19.22 -32.88 11.86
N GLU A 116 -18.56 -32.13 12.73
CA GLU A 116 -17.59 -32.65 13.69
C GLU A 116 -18.24 -32.83 15.07
N THR A 117 -18.88 -33.97 15.31
CA THR A 117 -19.26 -34.42 16.67
C THR A 117 -18.92 -35.90 16.92
N GLU A 118 -18.05 -36.10 17.90
CA GLU A 118 -17.80 -37.30 18.71
C GLU A 118 -17.29 -38.60 18.02
N MET A 119 -16.06 -38.96 18.36
CA MET A 119 -15.52 -40.33 18.31
C MET A 119 -15.36 -40.81 19.76
N PRO A 120 -15.80 -42.04 20.12
CA PRO A 120 -14.84 -43.15 20.12
C PRO A 120 -15.44 -44.51 19.68
N GLY A 121 -14.70 -45.33 18.91
CA GLY A 121 -15.15 -46.70 18.63
C GLY A 121 -14.34 -47.46 17.57
N THR A 122 -13.46 -48.37 18.02
CA THR A 122 -12.65 -49.27 17.19
C THR A 122 -13.48 -50.26 16.36
N THR A 123 -13.18 -50.43 15.07
CA THR A 123 -12.88 -51.74 14.41
C THR A 123 -12.67 -51.62 12.89
N VAL A 124 -11.79 -52.48 12.34
CA VAL A 124 -11.44 -52.62 10.92
C VAL A 124 -12.06 -53.95 10.41
N PRO A 125 -12.73 -54.00 9.25
CA PRO A 125 -12.04 -54.52 8.05
C PRO A 125 -12.46 -53.94 6.67
N THR A 126 -11.43 -53.58 5.89
CA THR A 126 -11.15 -53.98 4.49
C THR A 126 -12.29 -54.23 3.49
N ALA A 127 -12.37 -53.41 2.42
CA ALA A 127 -12.76 -53.86 1.07
C ALA A 127 -12.18 -52.96 -0.05
N LYS A 128 -11.72 -53.57 -1.16
CA LYS A 128 -11.16 -52.93 -2.37
C LYS A 128 -12.13 -53.15 -3.56
N PRO A 129 -12.34 -52.15 -4.43
CA PRO A 129 -12.05 -52.36 -5.86
C PRO A 129 -11.41 -51.10 -6.51
N THR A 130 -10.20 -51.16 -7.10
CA THR A 130 -9.88 -51.58 -8.49
C THR A 130 -10.80 -51.02 -9.57
N GLY A 131 -10.29 -50.17 -10.47
CA GLY A 131 -11.04 -49.66 -11.63
C GLY A 131 -10.36 -48.52 -12.40
N GLU A 132 -9.26 -48.79 -13.10
CA GLU A 132 -8.72 -47.89 -14.14
C GLU A 132 -9.59 -48.00 -15.42
N PRO A 133 -9.67 -46.96 -16.27
CA PRO A 133 -9.01 -47.14 -17.56
C PRO A 133 -8.36 -45.88 -18.17
N THR A 134 -7.20 -46.12 -18.78
CA THR A 134 -6.42 -45.25 -19.66
C THR A 134 -7.22 -44.74 -20.88
N LYS A 135 -6.93 -43.50 -21.35
CA LYS A 135 -6.83 -43.13 -22.79
C LYS A 135 -6.33 -41.70 -23.04
N THR A 136 -5.10 -41.59 -23.54
CA THR A 136 -4.60 -40.46 -24.34
C THR A 136 -5.29 -40.46 -25.72
N PRO A 137 -5.44 -39.29 -26.38
CA PRO A 137 -4.58 -39.05 -27.55
C PRO A 137 -4.20 -37.59 -27.87
N VAL A 138 -2.91 -37.43 -28.22
CA VAL A 138 -2.35 -36.68 -29.38
C VAL A 138 -2.52 -35.14 -29.48
N ASN A 139 -1.34 -34.50 -29.56
CA ASN A 139 -1.04 -33.12 -29.93
C ASN A 139 -1.17 -32.82 -31.44
N PRO A 140 -1.52 -31.59 -31.85
CA PRO A 140 -1.07 -31.02 -33.11
C PRO A 140 -0.17 -29.78 -32.93
N THR A 141 1.08 -29.93 -33.35
CA THR A 141 2.11 -28.89 -33.43
C THR A 141 1.80 -27.86 -34.52
N SER A 142 1.96 -26.55 -34.25
CA SER A 142 2.18 -25.55 -35.31
C SER A 142 2.82 -24.26 -34.80
N ASN A 143 4.01 -23.95 -35.32
CA ASN A 143 4.73 -22.68 -35.21
C ASN A 143 5.76 -22.65 -36.38
N PRO A 144 6.32 -21.52 -36.83
CA PRO A 144 5.96 -20.11 -36.61
C PRO A 144 5.71 -19.35 -37.93
N THR A 145 5.33 -18.07 -37.90
CA THR A 145 5.53 -17.16 -39.06
C THR A 145 5.85 -15.72 -38.64
N LYS A 146 6.77 -15.13 -39.42
CA LYS A 146 7.53 -13.89 -39.29
C LYS A 146 6.71 -12.58 -39.20
N ALA A 147 7.30 -11.58 -38.54
CA ALA A 147 6.78 -10.21 -38.41
C ALA A 147 7.00 -9.32 -39.66
N PRO A 148 6.27 -8.19 -39.77
CA PRO A 148 6.71 -6.98 -40.45
C PRO A 148 7.22 -5.91 -39.45
N ALA A 149 8.04 -4.98 -39.92
CA ALA A 149 8.74 -3.98 -39.10
C ALA A 149 8.13 -2.56 -39.19
N SER A 150 8.39 -1.77 -38.13
CA SER A 150 8.53 -0.31 -38.04
C SER A 150 7.70 0.64 -38.94
N GLU A 151 7.04 1.60 -38.29
CA GLU A 151 7.17 3.03 -38.65
C GLU A 151 6.92 3.91 -37.40
N ALA A 152 7.50 5.12 -37.37
CA ALA A 152 7.56 5.99 -36.19
C ALA A 152 6.69 7.26 -36.34
N PRO A 153 6.44 8.00 -35.25
CA PRO A 153 6.16 9.44 -35.33
C PRO A 153 7.16 10.30 -34.54
N VAL A 154 7.23 11.57 -34.94
CA VAL A 154 8.32 12.52 -34.67
C VAL A 154 8.01 13.45 -33.47
N ASN A 155 9.08 13.87 -32.77
CA ASN A 155 9.09 14.82 -31.65
C ASN A 155 9.03 16.30 -32.11
N PRO A 156 8.35 17.20 -31.38
CA PRO A 156 8.66 18.63 -31.38
C PRO A 156 9.35 19.08 -30.08
N THR A 157 10.58 19.59 -30.25
CA THR A 157 11.50 20.11 -29.23
C THR A 157 11.08 21.45 -28.61
N SER A 158 11.52 21.70 -27.37
CA SER A 158 11.90 23.05 -26.91
C SER A 158 13.12 22.99 -25.97
N ASN A 159 14.05 23.94 -26.15
CA ASN A 159 15.42 23.88 -25.61
C ASN A 159 15.60 24.62 -24.25
N PRO A 160 16.75 24.43 -23.55
CA PRO A 160 16.93 24.81 -22.15
C PRO A 160 17.61 26.17 -21.93
N THR A 161 17.49 26.70 -20.70
CA THR A 161 18.35 27.79 -20.19
C THR A 161 18.87 27.46 -18.78
N LYS A 162 20.10 27.92 -18.52
CA LYS A 162 21.01 27.51 -17.44
C LYS A 162 20.75 28.22 -16.10
N ALA A 163 21.12 27.56 -14.99
CA ALA A 163 21.13 28.11 -13.62
C ALA A 163 22.16 29.24 -13.41
N PRO A 164 22.06 29.97 -12.29
CA PRO A 164 23.15 29.90 -11.31
C PRO A 164 22.67 29.67 -9.86
N ALA A 165 23.62 29.56 -8.93
CA ALA A 165 23.43 29.11 -7.55
C ALA A 165 23.54 30.23 -6.49
N SER A 166 23.15 29.87 -5.27
CA SER A 166 23.55 30.43 -3.95
C SER A 166 23.45 31.94 -3.68
N GLU A 167 22.66 32.30 -2.66
CA GLU A 167 23.11 33.15 -1.54
C GLU A 167 22.15 33.01 -0.34
N ALA A 168 22.63 33.26 0.88
CA ALA A 168 21.84 33.20 2.12
C ALA A 168 21.14 34.55 2.39
N PRO A 169 20.19 34.62 3.36
CA PRO A 169 20.47 35.54 4.47
C PRO A 169 20.01 35.08 5.86
N VAL A 170 20.47 35.84 6.85
CA VAL A 170 20.25 35.69 8.31
C VAL A 170 19.03 36.50 8.78
N ASN A 171 18.48 36.10 9.93
CA ASN A 171 17.48 36.75 10.80
C ASN A 171 17.49 38.29 10.85
N PRO A 172 16.32 38.93 11.07
CA PRO A 172 16.24 39.78 12.27
C PRO A 172 14.93 39.68 13.07
N THR A 173 15.09 39.60 14.39
CA THR A 173 14.04 39.79 15.42
C THR A 173 13.69 41.26 15.63
N SER A 174 12.40 41.57 15.85
CA SER A 174 11.98 42.77 16.62
C SER A 174 10.63 42.55 17.31
N ASN A 175 10.40 43.27 18.42
CA ASN A 175 9.31 43.12 19.39
C ASN A 175 9.15 44.48 20.14
N PRO A 176 8.15 44.71 21.02
CA PRO A 176 6.71 44.89 20.78
C PRO A 176 6.21 46.32 21.17
N THR A 177 4.92 46.62 20.97
CA THR A 177 4.25 47.81 21.56
C THR A 177 2.86 47.47 22.14
N LYS A 178 2.41 48.24 23.14
CA LYS A 178 1.38 47.88 24.14
C LYS A 178 0.07 48.68 24.02
N VAL A 179 -1.06 47.96 24.11
CA VAL A 179 -2.39 48.23 24.72
C VAL A 179 -2.75 49.67 25.16
N PRO A 180 -4.03 50.07 24.99
CA PRO A 180 -4.83 50.49 26.15
C PRO A 180 -6.18 49.72 26.32
N ALA A 181 -6.68 49.66 27.57
CA ALA A 181 -8.01 49.16 27.96
C ALA A 181 -9.09 50.25 27.70
N SER A 182 -10.41 50.11 27.96
CA SER A 182 -11.21 49.31 28.91
C SER A 182 -12.70 49.41 28.50
N GLU A 183 -13.56 48.43 28.85
CA GLU A 183 -14.85 48.63 29.57
C GLU A 183 -15.70 47.31 29.70
N THR A 184 -16.58 47.27 30.71
CA THR A 184 -17.51 46.18 31.11
C THR A 184 -18.90 46.83 31.40
N PRO A 185 -19.95 46.23 32.02
CA PRO A 185 -20.27 44.84 32.46
C PRO A 185 -21.74 44.36 32.20
N VAL A 186 -22.08 43.05 32.38
CA VAL A 186 -23.44 42.54 32.77
C VAL A 186 -23.34 41.22 33.58
N ASN A 187 -24.34 40.89 34.44
CA ASN A 187 -24.44 39.80 35.46
C ASN A 187 -25.96 39.38 35.62
N PRO A 188 -26.47 38.50 36.55
CA PRO A 188 -25.86 37.51 37.47
C PRO A 188 -26.60 36.12 37.68
N THR A 189 -25.90 35.10 38.21
CA THR A 189 -26.38 33.98 39.13
C THR A 189 -27.52 33.00 38.73
N SER A 190 -27.47 31.69 39.03
CA SER A 190 -27.73 31.09 40.37
C SER A 190 -27.60 29.53 40.46
N ASN A 191 -27.50 28.98 41.70
CA ASN A 191 -27.15 27.58 42.13
C ASN A 191 -28.38 26.63 42.35
N PRO A 192 -28.40 25.52 43.18
CA PRO A 192 -27.37 24.61 43.79
C PRO A 192 -27.73 23.07 43.76
N THR A 193 -26.94 22.16 44.42
CA THR A 193 -27.35 21.35 45.63
C THR A 193 -26.59 20.01 45.94
N LYS A 194 -26.09 19.89 47.20
CA LYS A 194 -25.77 18.72 48.09
C LYS A 194 -24.61 17.70 47.87
N ALA A 195 -24.06 17.28 49.04
CA ALA A 195 -23.08 16.21 49.32
C ALA A 195 -23.74 14.99 50.05
N PRO A 196 -23.02 13.90 50.42
CA PRO A 196 -22.26 13.86 51.70
C PRO A 196 -20.94 13.05 51.67
N ALA A 197 -20.40 12.68 52.86
CA ALA A 197 -19.01 12.21 53.12
C ALA A 197 -18.92 10.83 53.83
N SER A 198 -17.77 10.55 54.52
CA SER A 198 -17.39 9.38 55.36
C SER A 198 -16.70 8.20 54.62
N GLU A 199 -15.73 7.44 55.15
CA GLU A 199 -14.91 7.51 56.40
C GLU A 199 -13.69 6.55 56.34
N ALA A 200 -12.96 6.36 57.47
CA ALA A 200 -12.01 5.27 57.83
C ALA A 200 -10.46 5.56 57.73
N PRO A 201 -9.59 4.88 58.50
CA PRO A 201 -9.11 5.47 59.76
C PRO A 201 -7.59 5.32 60.12
N VAL A 202 -7.30 5.66 61.37
CA VAL A 202 -6.04 5.97 62.07
C VAL A 202 -5.02 4.82 62.25
N ASN A 203 -3.75 5.21 62.39
CA ASN A 203 -2.52 4.47 62.78
C ASN A 203 -2.56 3.83 64.20
N PRO A 204 -1.70 2.84 64.54
CA PRO A 204 -0.67 3.15 65.56
C PRO A 204 0.75 2.57 65.35
N THR A 205 1.69 3.21 66.04
CA THR A 205 3.17 3.21 65.92
C THR A 205 3.97 2.18 66.74
N SER A 206 5.22 1.87 66.34
CA SER A 206 6.40 1.89 67.25
C SER A 206 7.81 1.83 66.57
N ASN A 207 8.50 2.99 66.52
CA ASN A 207 9.95 3.35 66.60
C ASN A 207 11.10 2.31 66.75
N PRO A 208 12.43 2.70 66.65
CA PRO A 208 13.09 4.00 66.32
C PRO A 208 14.17 3.91 65.18
N THR A 209 14.89 4.94 64.67
CA THR A 209 15.85 5.84 65.37
C THR A 209 16.34 7.06 64.54
N LYS A 210 16.27 8.25 65.18
CA LYS A 210 16.93 9.59 65.06
C LYS A 210 17.93 9.99 63.92
N THR A 211 17.56 11.04 63.17
CA THR A 211 18.17 12.42 62.94
C THR A 211 19.63 12.76 63.35
N PRO A 212 20.23 13.95 62.97
CA PRO A 212 19.78 15.14 62.17
C PRO A 212 20.72 15.50 60.97
N ALA A 213 20.57 16.48 60.05
CA ALA A 213 19.78 17.72 59.84
C ALA A 213 20.54 19.08 59.99
N SER A 214 20.59 19.86 58.90
CA SER A 214 20.67 21.34 58.76
C SER A 214 20.68 21.70 57.25
N GLU A 215 20.36 22.87 56.72
CA GLU A 215 19.34 23.92 56.93
C GLU A 215 19.56 24.95 55.79
N ALA A 216 18.51 25.44 55.13
CA ALA A 216 18.55 26.66 54.27
C ALA A 216 18.05 27.88 55.09
N PRO A 217 18.08 29.18 54.67
CA PRO A 217 17.53 29.78 53.42
C PRO A 217 18.43 30.93 52.84
N VAL A 218 18.10 31.82 51.86
CA VAL A 218 17.03 32.87 51.74
C VAL A 218 17.00 33.46 50.30
N ASN A 219 15.85 34.01 49.86
CA ASN A 219 15.61 34.70 48.58
C ASN A 219 14.55 35.84 48.77
N PRO A 220 14.73 37.09 48.26
CA PRO A 220 13.90 37.52 47.12
C PRO A 220 14.45 38.64 46.18
N THR A 221 14.14 38.51 44.87
CA THR A 221 13.75 39.55 43.86
C THR A 221 14.18 41.03 43.93
N SER A 222 14.66 41.60 42.80
CA SER A 222 14.04 42.77 42.10
C SER A 222 14.81 43.23 40.82
N ASN A 223 14.12 43.96 39.93
CA ASN A 223 14.57 44.59 38.65
C ASN A 223 14.13 46.09 38.69
N PRO A 224 14.63 47.09 37.90
CA PRO A 224 14.77 47.04 36.41
C PRO A 224 15.77 48.01 35.65
N THR A 225 16.02 47.78 34.33
CA THR A 225 16.52 48.73 33.28
C THR A 225 17.97 49.30 33.40
N LYS A 226 18.76 49.67 32.36
CA LYS A 226 18.64 49.81 30.87
C LYS A 226 20.05 49.63 30.20
N ALA A 227 20.12 49.30 28.90
CA ALA A 227 21.29 48.95 28.03
C ALA A 227 22.34 50.10 27.79
N PRO A 228 23.51 49.93 27.07
CA PRO A 228 23.88 48.86 26.10
C PRO A 228 25.37 48.36 25.99
N ALA A 229 25.53 47.35 25.11
CA ALA A 229 26.69 46.82 24.33
C ALA A 229 28.17 47.28 24.53
N SER A 230 29.10 46.32 24.54
CA SER A 230 30.08 46.05 23.43
C SER A 230 31.00 44.84 23.75
N GLU A 231 31.99 44.54 22.90
CA GLU A 231 32.57 43.20 22.66
C GLU A 231 33.87 42.82 23.43
N ALA A 232 34.23 41.54 23.26
CA ALA A 232 35.55 40.89 23.43
C ALA A 232 36.01 40.49 24.85
N PRO A 233 36.60 39.27 24.94
CA PRO A 233 37.96 39.18 25.46
C PRO A 233 38.93 38.32 24.61
N VAL A 234 40.22 38.58 24.78
CA VAL A 234 41.37 37.92 24.14
C VAL A 234 42.20 37.18 25.21
N ASN A 235 42.79 36.02 24.91
CA ASN A 235 44.12 35.60 25.44
C ASN A 235 44.71 34.34 24.72
N PRO A 236 46.03 34.01 24.86
CA PRO A 236 46.87 33.75 23.68
C PRO A 236 47.86 32.56 23.87
N THR A 237 49.07 32.66 23.29
CA THR A 237 50.25 31.74 23.31
C THR A 237 50.22 30.59 22.28
N SER A 238 51.30 30.22 21.57
CA SER A 238 52.70 30.72 21.49
C SER A 238 53.37 30.43 20.12
N ASN A 239 54.45 31.15 19.79
CA ASN A 239 55.26 31.17 18.54
C ASN A 239 56.40 30.11 18.54
N PRO A 240 57.34 29.93 17.54
CA PRO A 240 57.58 30.66 16.24
C PRO A 240 58.11 29.87 14.98
N THR A 241 58.29 30.60 13.85
CA THR A 241 59.24 30.39 12.69
C THR A 241 58.96 29.27 11.66
N LYS A 242 59.08 29.40 10.31
CA LYS A 242 59.88 30.25 9.39
C LYS A 242 59.32 30.14 7.94
N ALA A 243 59.46 31.16 7.07
CA ALA A 243 58.95 31.19 5.69
C ALA A 243 59.84 30.48 4.63
N PRO A 244 59.33 30.27 3.39
CA PRO A 244 59.80 31.13 2.28
C PRO A 244 58.69 31.63 1.34
N ALA A 245 59.07 32.52 0.40
CA ALA A 245 58.18 33.31 -0.45
C ALA A 245 57.99 32.75 -1.89
N SER A 246 57.00 33.31 -2.59
CA SER A 246 56.61 33.03 -3.97
C SER A 246 57.35 33.88 -5.01
N GLU A 247 57.52 33.38 -6.24
CA GLU A 247 57.55 34.22 -7.45
C GLU A 247 57.17 33.44 -8.73
N ALA A 248 56.79 34.15 -9.79
CA ALA A 248 56.08 33.63 -10.97
C ALA A 248 56.97 33.39 -12.22
N PRO A 249 56.54 32.57 -13.20
CA PRO A 249 57.33 32.27 -14.39
C PRO A 249 57.11 33.24 -15.57
N VAL A 250 58.15 33.42 -16.39
CA VAL A 250 58.16 34.25 -17.62
C VAL A 250 58.24 33.37 -18.87
N ASN A 251 57.54 33.81 -19.93
CA ASN A 251 57.48 33.22 -21.28
C ASN A 251 58.84 33.21 -22.02
N PRO A 252 59.09 32.27 -22.95
CA PRO A 252 59.45 32.73 -24.29
C PRO A 252 58.82 31.95 -25.48
N THR A 253 58.52 32.72 -26.53
CA THR A 253 57.88 32.34 -27.79
C THR A 253 58.82 31.64 -28.80
N LYS A 254 58.32 30.66 -29.57
CA LYS A 254 58.70 30.47 -30.99
C LYS A 254 57.66 29.67 -31.82
N ALA A 255 57.82 29.72 -33.15
CA ALA A 255 56.79 29.58 -34.19
C ALA A 255 56.36 28.12 -34.54
N PRO A 256 55.24 27.91 -35.29
CA PRO A 256 54.54 26.62 -35.38
C PRO A 256 54.92 25.77 -36.61
N VAL A 257 54.63 24.47 -36.53
CA VAL A 257 54.61 23.53 -37.68
C VAL A 257 53.29 22.75 -37.68
N ASN A 258 52.72 22.55 -38.87
CA ASN A 258 51.38 22.00 -39.12
C ASN A 258 51.27 20.50 -38.73
N PRO A 259 50.16 20.03 -38.12
CA PRO A 259 50.05 18.64 -37.66
C PRO A 259 49.54 17.69 -38.75
N THR A 260 50.10 16.48 -38.81
CA THR A 260 49.53 15.36 -39.59
C THR A 260 49.83 14.03 -38.90
N LYS A 261 48.97 13.61 -37.97
CA LYS A 261 48.72 12.21 -37.64
C LYS A 261 47.45 12.04 -36.78
N GLU A 262 46.88 10.85 -36.86
CA GLU A 262 45.59 10.43 -36.30
C GLU A 262 45.59 10.36 -34.76
N PRO A 263 44.42 10.44 -34.11
CA PRO A 263 44.31 10.32 -32.66
C PRO A 263 44.60 8.89 -32.19
N VAL A 264 45.30 8.78 -31.06
CA VAL A 264 45.50 7.52 -30.33
C VAL A 264 44.25 7.21 -29.49
N ASP A 265 43.90 5.93 -29.45
CA ASP A 265 42.76 5.32 -28.73
C ASP A 265 42.71 5.71 -27.24
N PRO A 266 41.53 5.94 -26.62
CA PRO A 266 41.46 6.29 -25.20
C PRO A 266 41.68 5.06 -24.32
N THR A 267 42.40 5.27 -23.21
CA THR A 267 42.62 4.27 -22.14
C THR A 267 41.30 3.60 -21.71
N PRO A 268 41.23 2.26 -21.65
CA PRO A 268 40.01 1.59 -21.21
C PRO A 268 39.70 1.91 -19.74
N GLU A 269 38.42 2.11 -19.43
CA GLU A 269 37.91 2.26 -18.06
C GLU A 269 38.27 1.04 -17.19
N PRO A 270 38.43 1.22 -15.86
CA PRO A 270 38.70 0.12 -14.95
C PRO A 270 37.52 -0.86 -14.95
N THR A 271 37.65 -1.93 -15.72
CA THR A 271 36.68 -3.02 -15.77
C THR A 271 36.74 -3.75 -14.43
N THR A 272 35.75 -3.52 -13.57
CA THR A 272 35.54 -4.37 -12.40
C THR A 272 35.27 -5.78 -12.87
N ALA A 273 36.12 -6.73 -12.47
CA ALA A 273 35.88 -8.14 -12.72
C ALA A 273 34.50 -8.53 -12.16
N PRO A 274 33.73 -9.40 -12.85
CA PRO A 274 32.41 -9.78 -12.38
C PRO A 274 32.51 -10.37 -10.97
N THR A 275 31.78 -9.77 -10.04
CA THR A 275 31.58 -10.32 -8.70
C THR A 275 31.17 -11.79 -8.84
N ALA A 276 31.82 -12.69 -8.11
CA ALA A 276 31.54 -14.12 -8.19
C ALA A 276 30.04 -14.37 -8.08
N ALA A 277 29.49 -15.17 -9.00
CA ALA A 277 28.06 -15.40 -9.09
C ALA A 277 27.52 -15.88 -7.72
N PRO A 278 26.45 -15.26 -7.19
CA PRO A 278 25.92 -15.61 -5.89
C PRO A 278 25.52 -17.10 -5.87
N SER A 279 26.06 -17.85 -4.93
CA SER A 279 26.05 -19.32 -4.91
C SER A 279 24.75 -19.96 -4.38
N GLY A 280 23.67 -19.19 -4.32
CA GLY A 280 22.33 -19.64 -3.94
C GLY A 280 21.39 -19.81 -5.13
N ASN A 281 20.17 -20.27 -4.87
CA ASN A 281 19.14 -20.33 -5.92
C ASN A 281 18.70 -18.91 -6.33
N THR A 282 18.36 -18.72 -7.60
CA THR A 282 17.84 -17.44 -8.10
C THR A 282 16.34 -17.34 -7.87
N LEU A 283 15.90 -16.23 -7.26
CA LEU A 283 14.52 -15.78 -7.30
C LEU A 283 14.25 -15.13 -8.66
N THR A 284 13.52 -15.84 -9.50
CA THR A 284 12.98 -15.29 -10.75
C THR A 284 11.58 -14.73 -10.50
N ILE A 285 11.26 -13.60 -11.10
CA ILE A 285 9.90 -13.04 -11.13
C ILE A 285 9.60 -12.58 -12.56
N GLY A 286 8.91 -13.41 -13.33
CA GLY A 286 8.73 -13.20 -14.77
C GLY A 286 10.08 -13.20 -15.50
N LYS A 287 10.56 -12.01 -15.89
CA LYS A 287 11.86 -11.83 -16.57
C LYS A 287 12.99 -11.36 -15.64
N TYR A 288 12.68 -10.98 -14.41
CA TYR A 288 13.64 -10.46 -13.44
C TYR A 288 14.27 -11.63 -12.68
N SER A 289 15.56 -11.51 -12.33
CA SER A 289 16.33 -12.57 -11.67
C SER A 289 17.19 -11.95 -10.58
N LEU A 290 17.00 -12.38 -9.34
CA LEU A 290 17.63 -11.81 -8.13
C LEU A 290 18.17 -12.95 -7.26
N SER A 291 19.23 -12.68 -6.50
CA SER A 291 19.83 -13.66 -5.58
C SER A 291 20.36 -12.96 -4.34
N ILE A 292 20.37 -13.67 -3.21
CA ILE A 292 21.04 -13.21 -1.99
C ILE A 292 22.54 -12.99 -2.27
N GLY A 293 23.12 -11.96 -1.68
CA GLY A 293 24.52 -11.55 -1.88
C GLY A 293 24.80 -10.77 -3.18
N MET A 294 23.82 -10.63 -4.09
CA MET A 294 23.91 -9.73 -5.26
C MET A 294 24.14 -8.28 -4.82
N SER A 295 24.86 -7.48 -5.62
CA SER A 295 25.00 -6.05 -5.31
C SER A 295 23.68 -5.31 -5.52
N PHE A 296 23.41 -4.30 -4.68
CA PHE A 296 22.20 -3.49 -4.83
C PHE A 296 22.20 -2.67 -6.13
N GLN A 297 23.37 -2.37 -6.70
CA GLN A 297 23.47 -1.71 -8.00
C GLN A 297 23.04 -2.64 -9.15
N ASP A 298 23.42 -3.92 -9.09
CA ASP A 298 22.99 -4.90 -10.10
C ASP A 298 21.48 -5.15 -10.02
N ALA A 299 20.93 -5.20 -8.80
CA ALA A 299 19.49 -5.29 -8.59
C ALA A 299 18.72 -4.11 -9.21
N GLN A 300 19.23 -2.89 -9.05
CA GLN A 300 18.68 -1.69 -9.71
C GLN A 300 18.85 -1.73 -11.23
N ASN A 301 19.94 -2.27 -11.76
CA ASN A 301 20.12 -2.45 -13.20
C ASN A 301 19.09 -3.45 -13.78
N ILE A 302 18.65 -4.43 -12.98
CA ILE A 302 17.66 -5.45 -13.36
C ILE A 302 16.22 -4.92 -13.25
N LEU A 303 15.87 -4.26 -12.15
CA LEU A 303 14.50 -3.81 -11.83
C LEU A 303 14.17 -2.39 -12.34
N GLY A 304 15.21 -1.58 -12.57
CA GLY A 304 15.12 -0.13 -12.75
C GLY A 304 15.56 0.62 -11.48
N SER A 305 16.00 1.87 -11.64
CA SER A 305 16.55 2.69 -10.53
C SER A 305 15.51 3.37 -9.63
N LYS A 306 14.21 3.10 -9.83
CA LYS A 306 13.13 3.69 -9.03
C LYS A 306 12.34 2.59 -8.32
N CYS A 307 12.42 2.58 -7.00
CA CYS A 307 11.48 1.90 -6.11
C CYS A 307 10.10 2.59 -6.14
N VAL A 308 9.09 1.91 -5.60
CA VAL A 308 7.74 2.47 -5.34
C VAL A 308 7.53 2.86 -3.87
N ASP A 309 8.33 2.32 -2.96
CA ASP A 309 8.46 2.75 -1.56
C ASP A 309 9.84 2.32 -1.04
N GLU A 310 10.32 2.97 0.01
CA GLU A 310 11.58 2.66 0.70
C GLU A 310 11.49 2.99 2.19
N GLY A 311 12.35 2.34 2.99
CA GLY A 311 12.36 2.52 4.44
C GLY A 311 13.43 1.67 5.13
N ILE A 312 13.22 1.42 6.41
CA ILE A 312 14.07 0.56 7.23
C ILE A 312 13.23 -0.61 7.73
N SER A 313 13.73 -1.83 7.56
CA SER A 313 13.08 -3.04 8.05
C SER A 313 13.17 -3.18 9.58
N PRO A 314 12.32 -3.98 10.23
CA PRO A 314 12.43 -4.25 11.67
C PRO A 314 13.79 -4.81 12.11
N GLN A 315 14.52 -5.46 11.21
CA GLN A 315 15.87 -5.99 11.41
C GLN A 315 16.96 -4.89 11.34
N GLY A 316 16.58 -3.68 10.91
CA GLY A 316 17.46 -2.51 10.80
C GLY A 316 18.19 -2.39 9.45
N TYR A 317 17.71 -3.05 8.40
CA TYR A 317 18.29 -3.00 7.06
C TYR A 317 17.56 -1.98 6.18
N ALA A 318 18.26 -1.41 5.20
CA ALA A 318 17.63 -0.53 4.23
C ALA A 318 16.74 -1.39 3.32
N SER A 319 15.45 -1.05 3.20
CA SER A 319 14.49 -1.82 2.44
C SER A 319 13.88 -1.03 1.29
N TYR A 320 13.78 -1.66 0.13
CA TYR A 320 13.38 -1.04 -1.13
C TYR A 320 12.35 -1.91 -1.85
N ILE A 321 11.19 -1.32 -2.18
CA ILE A 321 10.10 -2.03 -2.84
C ILE A 321 10.09 -1.71 -4.32
N TYR A 322 10.11 -2.73 -5.17
CA TYR A 322 10.02 -2.59 -6.62
C TYR A 322 8.73 -3.20 -7.14
N ASN A 323 8.09 -2.50 -8.09
CA ASN A 323 6.91 -2.96 -8.82
C ASN A 323 7.05 -2.61 -10.31
N PRO A 324 8.05 -3.15 -11.03
CA PRO A 324 8.26 -2.82 -12.44
C PRO A 324 7.06 -3.24 -13.28
N GLY A 325 6.51 -2.28 -14.03
CA GLY A 325 5.24 -2.41 -14.76
C GLY A 325 4.03 -1.82 -14.02
N ASN A 326 4.15 -1.53 -12.72
CA ASN A 326 3.13 -0.92 -11.87
C ASN A 326 1.77 -1.66 -11.85
N ASP A 327 1.79 -2.96 -12.11
CA ASP A 327 0.60 -3.83 -12.16
C ASP A 327 0.57 -4.89 -11.05
N TYR A 328 1.55 -4.84 -10.13
CA TYR A 328 1.75 -5.80 -9.04
C TYR A 328 1.97 -7.25 -9.51
N SER A 329 2.26 -7.47 -10.80
CA SER A 329 2.68 -8.78 -11.31
C SER A 329 4.12 -9.13 -10.90
N CYS A 330 4.86 -8.15 -10.37
CA CYS A 330 6.21 -8.28 -9.83
C CYS A 330 6.41 -7.31 -8.65
N LEU A 331 5.67 -7.45 -7.55
CA LEU A 331 6.03 -6.77 -6.31
C LEU A 331 7.17 -7.55 -5.62
N VAL A 332 8.29 -6.89 -5.34
CA VAL A 332 9.41 -7.47 -4.60
C VAL A 332 10.03 -6.45 -3.64
N GLU A 333 10.26 -6.88 -2.40
CA GLU A 333 11.09 -6.19 -1.42
C GLU A 333 12.52 -6.71 -1.52
N LEU A 334 13.47 -5.78 -1.49
CA LEU A 334 14.89 -6.05 -1.31
C LEU A 334 15.33 -5.41 0.00
N GLN A 335 15.80 -6.21 0.96
CA GLN A 335 16.54 -5.65 2.10
C GLN A 335 18.04 -5.70 1.82
N VAL A 336 18.73 -4.62 2.17
CA VAL A 336 20.11 -4.34 1.78
C VAL A 336 20.95 -4.05 3.02
N LYS A 337 22.09 -4.73 3.09
CA LYS A 337 23.13 -4.50 4.10
C LYS A 337 24.50 -4.50 3.41
N ASP A 338 25.35 -3.55 3.77
CA ASP A 338 26.72 -3.44 3.23
C ASP A 338 26.78 -3.45 1.67
N GLY A 339 25.76 -2.86 1.03
CA GLY A 339 25.62 -2.77 -0.42
C GLY A 339 25.12 -4.05 -1.13
N LYS A 340 24.74 -5.09 -0.37
CA LYS A 340 24.29 -6.39 -0.90
C LYS A 340 22.87 -6.74 -0.46
N LEU A 341 22.18 -7.53 -1.28
CA LEU A 341 20.86 -8.06 -0.97
C LEU A 341 20.98 -9.14 0.12
N VAL A 342 20.25 -8.98 1.22
CA VAL A 342 20.23 -9.92 2.36
C VAL A 342 18.84 -10.47 2.69
N GLU A 343 17.79 -9.86 2.17
CA GLU A 343 16.45 -10.45 2.12
C GLU A 343 15.83 -10.22 0.73
N LEU A 344 15.07 -11.20 0.25
CA LEU A 344 14.29 -11.14 -0.99
C LEU A 344 12.87 -11.65 -0.73
N SER A 345 11.87 -10.79 -0.89
CA SER A 345 10.52 -11.08 -0.41
C SER A 345 9.46 -10.67 -1.44
N THR A 346 8.69 -11.63 -1.96
CA THR A 346 7.73 -11.38 -3.04
C THR A 346 6.40 -12.12 -2.87
N ILE A 347 5.32 -11.45 -3.30
CA ILE A 347 4.05 -12.08 -3.65
C ILE A 347 3.84 -11.84 -5.15
N SER A 348 3.79 -12.91 -5.95
CA SER A 348 3.62 -12.82 -7.39
C SER A 348 3.14 -14.13 -7.98
N LYS A 349 2.29 -14.07 -9.01
CA LYS A 349 1.92 -15.25 -9.82
C LYS A 349 3.04 -15.75 -10.74
N ASN A 350 4.11 -14.97 -10.87
CA ASN A 350 5.19 -15.17 -11.84
C ASN A 350 6.52 -15.60 -11.18
N PHE A 351 6.54 -15.86 -9.86
CA PHE A 351 7.81 -16.19 -9.18
C PHE A 351 8.15 -17.68 -9.27
N ASN A 352 9.45 -17.97 -9.42
CA ASN A 352 10.05 -19.28 -9.18
C ASN A 352 11.38 -19.06 -8.45
N TYR A 353 11.68 -19.91 -7.47
CA TYR A 353 12.94 -19.88 -6.72
C TYR A 353 13.68 -21.20 -6.94
N GLY A 354 14.62 -21.18 -7.87
CA GLY A 354 15.16 -22.39 -8.49
C GLY A 354 14.04 -23.35 -8.97
N ASP A 355 14.33 -24.66 -8.91
CA ASP A 355 13.35 -25.72 -9.17
C ASP A 355 12.58 -26.17 -7.91
N ILE A 356 12.82 -25.53 -6.75
CA ILE A 356 12.36 -26.04 -5.45
C ILE A 356 11.05 -25.43 -4.95
N ALA A 357 10.70 -24.21 -5.37
CA ALA A 357 9.42 -23.58 -5.03
C ALA A 357 9.01 -22.55 -6.10
N ALA A 358 7.74 -22.56 -6.49
CA ALA A 358 7.18 -21.57 -7.40
C ALA A 358 5.72 -21.24 -7.09
N ALA A 359 5.26 -20.10 -7.61
CA ALA A 359 3.86 -19.69 -7.54
C ALA A 359 2.93 -20.81 -8.04
N GLY A 360 1.88 -21.11 -7.26
CA GLY A 360 0.90 -22.15 -7.57
C GLY A 360 1.36 -23.59 -7.28
N ASN A 361 2.58 -23.81 -6.77
CA ASN A 361 2.99 -25.13 -6.27
C ASN A 361 2.06 -25.61 -5.15
N SER A 362 1.92 -26.93 -5.03
CA SER A 362 1.13 -27.55 -3.96
C SER A 362 1.97 -27.80 -2.71
N ILE A 363 1.32 -27.93 -1.55
CA ILE A 363 1.97 -28.42 -0.31
C ILE A 363 2.68 -29.76 -0.53
N ALA A 364 2.14 -30.66 -1.37
CA ALA A 364 2.79 -31.93 -1.68
C ALA A 364 4.10 -31.73 -2.48
N THR A 365 4.11 -30.77 -3.41
CA THR A 365 5.32 -30.36 -4.15
C THR A 365 6.39 -29.81 -3.21
N LEU A 366 6.01 -28.92 -2.29
CA LEU A 366 6.92 -28.37 -1.28
C LEU A 366 7.53 -29.47 -0.40
N LYS A 367 6.69 -30.38 0.11
CA LYS A 367 7.17 -31.52 0.94
C LYS A 367 8.10 -32.45 0.16
N ALA A 368 7.81 -32.73 -1.12
CA ALA A 368 8.69 -33.51 -2.00
C ALA A 368 10.04 -32.80 -2.23
N ASN A 369 10.03 -31.47 -2.34
CA ASN A 369 11.24 -30.63 -2.43
C ASN A 369 11.92 -30.39 -1.07
N GLY A 370 11.48 -31.08 -0.01
CA GLY A 370 12.09 -31.07 1.32
C GLY A 370 11.88 -29.75 2.08
N PHE A 371 10.71 -29.12 1.95
CA PHE A 371 10.22 -28.10 2.87
C PHE A 371 9.42 -28.73 4.02
N THR A 372 9.56 -28.18 5.23
CA THR A 372 8.81 -28.58 6.42
C THR A 372 7.81 -27.49 6.81
N ALA A 373 6.62 -27.89 7.27
CA ALA A 373 5.69 -26.95 7.89
C ALA A 373 6.26 -26.43 9.22
N VAL A 374 6.13 -25.13 9.46
CA VAL A 374 6.47 -24.44 10.71
C VAL A 374 5.22 -23.75 11.21
N GLU A 375 4.78 -24.13 12.41
CA GLU A 375 3.50 -23.76 13.03
C GLU A 375 3.71 -23.04 14.37
N THR A 376 4.89 -22.45 14.57
CA THR A 376 5.22 -21.60 15.73
C THR A 376 4.53 -20.24 15.69
N TYR A 377 4.10 -19.80 14.50
CA TYR A 377 3.30 -18.60 14.28
C TYR A 377 1.80 -18.93 14.28
N LYS A 378 0.95 -17.89 14.28
CA LYS A 378 -0.52 -18.03 14.13
C LYS A 378 -0.97 -18.48 12.73
N TYR A 379 -0.02 -18.78 11.86
CA TYR A 379 -0.18 -19.22 10.48
C TYR A 379 0.94 -20.23 10.14
N THR A 380 0.70 -21.12 9.18
CA THR A 380 1.71 -22.08 8.73
C THR A 380 2.59 -21.44 7.65
N ILE A 381 3.91 -21.50 7.82
CA ILE A 381 4.88 -21.31 6.73
C ILE A 381 5.52 -22.65 6.37
N TYR A 382 5.96 -22.79 5.11
CA TYR A 382 6.75 -23.93 4.68
C TYR A 382 8.19 -23.48 4.53
N SER A 383 9.06 -23.96 5.42
CA SER A 383 10.46 -23.55 5.49
C SER A 383 11.40 -24.61 4.95
N LYS A 384 12.47 -24.16 4.30
CA LYS A 384 13.64 -24.97 3.95
C LYS A 384 14.89 -24.17 4.29
N THR A 385 15.94 -24.85 4.75
CA THR A 385 17.25 -24.25 5.02
C THR A 385 18.26 -24.83 4.04
N SER A 386 19.01 -23.97 3.35
CA SER A 386 20.20 -24.34 2.58
C SER A 386 21.46 -24.08 3.42
N ASP A 387 22.64 -24.23 2.83
CA ASP A 387 23.89 -23.85 3.50
C ASP A 387 23.97 -22.34 3.76
N GLN A 388 23.43 -21.52 2.84
CA GLN A 388 23.56 -20.06 2.81
C GLN A 388 22.27 -19.29 3.07
N GLU A 389 21.10 -19.93 2.95
CA GLU A 389 19.81 -19.25 2.92
C GLU A 389 18.79 -19.94 3.82
N TYR A 390 17.88 -19.16 4.39
CA TYR A 390 16.59 -19.66 4.82
C TYR A 390 15.53 -19.27 3.81
N ILE A 391 14.64 -20.21 3.46
CA ILE A 391 13.61 -20.03 2.44
C ILE A 391 12.25 -20.35 3.07
N ASN A 392 11.43 -19.33 3.28
CA ASN A 392 10.07 -19.45 3.79
C ASN A 392 9.08 -19.24 2.65
N VAL A 393 8.16 -20.20 2.47
CA VAL A 393 7.15 -20.18 1.41
C VAL A 393 5.77 -20.13 2.05
N MET A 394 4.92 -19.23 1.55
CA MET A 394 3.58 -18.98 2.07
C MET A 394 2.53 -19.61 1.15
N THR A 395 1.58 -20.32 1.75
CA THR A 395 0.51 -21.06 1.04
C THR A 395 -0.87 -20.55 1.46
N ASP A 396 -1.75 -20.33 0.48
CA ASP A 396 -3.15 -19.96 0.73
C ASP A 396 -3.96 -21.22 1.05
N ALA A 397 -3.89 -21.66 2.30
CA ALA A 397 -4.60 -22.85 2.78
C ALA A 397 -6.12 -22.76 2.53
N GLN A 398 -6.68 -21.55 2.57
CA GLN A 398 -8.10 -21.26 2.40
C GLN A 398 -8.57 -21.37 0.92
N ARG A 399 -7.67 -21.17 -0.06
CA ARG A 399 -7.91 -21.43 -1.51
C ARG A 399 -7.16 -22.66 -2.05
N GLY A 400 -6.95 -23.67 -1.19
CA GLY A 400 -6.49 -25.01 -1.59
C GLY A 400 -4.99 -25.28 -1.40
N GLY A 401 -4.30 -24.48 -0.58
CA GLY A 401 -2.90 -24.71 -0.20
C GLY A 401 -1.89 -24.38 -1.30
N ALA A 402 -2.25 -23.56 -2.28
CA ALA A 402 -1.35 -23.14 -3.33
C ALA A 402 -0.36 -22.08 -2.83
N VAL A 403 0.90 -22.17 -3.27
CA VAL A 403 1.95 -21.19 -2.98
C VAL A 403 1.64 -19.84 -3.63
N TYR A 404 1.73 -18.75 -2.87
CA TYR A 404 1.52 -17.37 -3.39
C TYR A 404 2.70 -16.42 -3.18
N GLY A 405 3.58 -16.70 -2.21
CA GLY A 405 4.72 -15.85 -1.91
C GLY A 405 5.89 -16.59 -1.28
N VAL A 406 7.04 -15.92 -1.23
CA VAL A 406 8.29 -16.43 -0.67
C VAL A 406 9.08 -15.30 -0.02
N GLN A 407 9.76 -15.61 1.08
CA GLN A 407 10.68 -14.76 1.84
C GLN A 407 12.01 -15.52 1.98
N ILE A 408 13.10 -14.99 1.43
CA ILE A 408 14.44 -15.62 1.45
C ILE A 408 15.39 -14.72 2.23
N PHE A 409 16.15 -15.31 3.17
CA PHE A 409 17.06 -14.61 4.07
C PHE A 409 18.50 -15.12 3.94
N ASP A 410 19.47 -14.21 4.03
CA ASP A 410 20.89 -14.55 4.21
C ASP A 410 21.11 -15.16 5.61
N LYS A 411 21.50 -16.44 5.64
CA LYS A 411 21.75 -17.21 6.86
C LYS A 411 23.00 -16.77 7.61
N SER A 412 23.92 -16.04 6.97
CA SER A 412 25.10 -15.49 7.64
C SER A 412 24.76 -14.39 8.65
N LEU A 413 23.54 -13.83 8.57
CA LEU A 413 23.05 -12.81 9.51
C LEU A 413 22.58 -13.40 10.85
N GLY A 414 22.32 -14.71 10.94
CA GLY A 414 22.00 -15.37 12.22
C GLY A 414 21.04 -16.56 12.11
N SER A 415 20.30 -16.78 13.18
CA SER A 415 19.20 -17.76 13.23
C SER A 415 17.92 -17.22 12.58
N MET A 416 17.01 -18.11 12.18
CA MET A 416 15.66 -17.71 11.75
C MET A 416 14.96 -16.86 12.83
N ASP A 417 15.01 -17.29 14.09
CA ASP A 417 14.40 -16.56 15.22
C ASP A 417 14.95 -15.13 15.35
N THR A 418 16.25 -14.92 15.10
CA THR A 418 16.84 -13.57 15.15
C THR A 418 16.42 -12.67 13.99
N LEU A 419 15.95 -13.25 12.87
CA LEU A 419 15.52 -12.52 11.68
C LEU A 419 14.00 -12.30 11.63
N LEU A 420 13.19 -13.23 12.18
CA LEU A 420 11.73 -13.24 12.05
C LEU A 420 10.97 -13.35 13.40
N TYR A 421 11.59 -13.08 14.54
CA TYR A 421 10.88 -12.98 15.83
C TYR A 421 10.84 -11.51 16.33
N PRO A 422 9.66 -10.94 16.67
CA PRO A 422 9.53 -9.52 16.96
C PRO A 422 10.42 -8.98 18.09
N LYS A 423 10.68 -9.76 19.17
CA LYS A 423 11.56 -9.32 20.28
C LYS A 423 13.01 -9.01 19.86
N ASN A 424 13.45 -9.56 18.73
CA ASN A 424 14.81 -9.40 18.21
C ASN A 424 14.92 -8.22 17.24
N CYS A 425 13.78 -7.62 16.88
CA CYS A 425 13.66 -6.50 15.96
C CYS A 425 13.61 -5.15 16.68
N LYS A 426 13.82 -4.07 15.93
CA LYS A 426 13.68 -2.68 16.37
C LYS A 426 12.54 -2.02 15.62
N TYR A 427 11.73 -1.26 16.34
CA TYR A 427 10.59 -0.55 15.79
C TYR A 427 10.62 0.88 16.32
N SER A 428 10.90 1.83 15.44
CA SER A 428 10.61 3.25 15.64
C SER A 428 9.31 3.61 14.93
N ASP A 429 8.76 4.79 15.20
CA ASP A 429 7.58 5.31 14.51
C ASP A 429 7.73 5.28 12.97
N ASP A 430 8.94 5.55 12.46
CA ASP A 430 9.22 5.51 11.02
C ASP A 430 9.25 4.08 10.46
N ILE A 431 9.81 3.12 11.20
CA ILE A 431 9.77 1.70 10.84
C ILE A 431 8.31 1.21 10.85
N ASN A 432 7.55 1.56 11.89
CA ASN A 432 6.13 1.23 12.02
C ASN A 432 5.31 1.77 10.84
N LYS A 433 5.44 3.06 10.52
CA LYS A 433 4.78 3.68 9.35
C LYS A 433 5.23 3.08 8.02
N TYR A 434 6.49 2.65 7.89
CA TYR A 434 6.95 1.92 6.71
C TYR A 434 6.30 0.53 6.61
N GLN A 435 6.27 -0.25 7.70
CA GLN A 435 5.58 -1.54 7.73
C GLN A 435 4.08 -1.42 7.42
N ALA A 436 3.43 -0.34 7.86
CA ALA A 436 2.04 -0.04 7.51
C ALA A 436 1.84 0.10 5.98
N ARG A 437 2.62 0.96 5.30
CA ARG A 437 2.55 1.12 3.84
C ARG A 437 2.89 -0.16 3.09
N LEU A 438 3.95 -0.85 3.51
CA LEU A 438 4.38 -2.14 2.96
C LEU A 438 3.30 -3.22 3.06
N THR A 439 2.56 -3.24 4.17
CA THR A 439 1.41 -4.14 4.36
C THR A 439 0.34 -3.93 3.29
N ALA A 440 0.01 -2.68 2.96
CA ALA A 440 -0.95 -2.35 1.89
C ALA A 440 -0.43 -2.74 0.49
N LEU A 441 0.87 -2.57 0.23
CA LEU A 441 1.51 -3.00 -1.02
C LEU A 441 1.44 -4.53 -1.19
N TYR A 442 1.81 -5.30 -0.16
CA TYR A 442 1.74 -6.77 -0.20
C TYR A 442 0.30 -7.29 -0.36
N LEU A 443 -0.67 -6.63 0.26
CA LEU A 443 -2.08 -6.96 0.10
C LEU A 443 -2.55 -6.77 -1.36
N ASN A 444 -2.10 -5.70 -2.03
CA ASN A 444 -2.37 -5.48 -3.44
C ASN A 444 -1.65 -6.50 -4.35
N ALA A 445 -0.44 -6.93 -4.00
CA ALA A 445 0.23 -8.02 -4.70
C ALA A 445 -0.51 -9.36 -4.58
N TYR A 446 -1.08 -9.65 -3.41
CA TYR A 446 -1.93 -10.82 -3.21
C TYR A 446 -3.24 -10.74 -4.02
N ARG A 447 -3.87 -9.57 -4.12
CA ARG A 447 -5.00 -9.35 -5.05
C ARG A 447 -4.61 -9.57 -6.51
N ALA A 448 -3.47 -9.05 -6.93
CA ALA A 448 -2.95 -9.21 -8.29
C ALA A 448 -2.56 -10.67 -8.61
N TYR A 449 -2.04 -11.43 -7.64
CA TYR A 449 -1.79 -12.88 -7.74
C TYR A 449 -3.08 -13.63 -8.10
N HIS A 450 -4.19 -13.33 -7.41
CA HIS A 450 -5.50 -13.91 -7.69
C HIS A 450 -6.24 -13.29 -8.90
N GLY A 451 -5.67 -12.24 -9.51
CA GLY A 451 -6.26 -11.53 -10.65
C GLY A 451 -7.47 -10.67 -10.31
N ALA A 452 -7.59 -10.23 -9.07
CA ALA A 452 -8.56 -9.21 -8.64
C ALA A 452 -8.02 -7.80 -8.94
N GLY A 453 -8.91 -6.82 -9.14
CA GLY A 453 -8.54 -5.41 -9.27
C GLY A 453 -7.79 -4.88 -8.03
N LEU A 454 -6.85 -3.94 -8.21
CA LEU A 454 -6.09 -3.34 -7.11
C LEU A 454 -6.99 -2.44 -6.24
N MET A 455 -6.66 -2.32 -4.95
CA MET A 455 -7.23 -1.33 -4.04
C MET A 455 -6.43 -0.02 -4.12
N GLN A 456 -7.12 1.12 -3.97
CA GLN A 456 -6.49 2.40 -3.74
C GLN A 456 -5.90 2.41 -2.33
N ILE A 457 -4.59 2.64 -2.21
CA ILE A 457 -3.92 2.79 -0.92
C ILE A 457 -4.12 4.22 -0.45
N THR A 458 -4.56 4.40 0.79
CA THR A 458 -4.82 5.70 1.41
C THR A 458 -3.95 5.93 2.65
N ASP A 459 -3.85 7.18 3.10
CA ASP A 459 -2.98 7.60 4.21
C ASP A 459 -3.66 8.68 5.06
N ASN A 460 -4.82 8.35 5.64
CA ASN A 460 -5.56 9.22 6.55
C ASN A 460 -5.05 9.11 8.01
N GLY A 461 -4.13 8.17 8.29
CA GLY A 461 -3.55 7.92 9.61
C GLY A 461 -4.46 7.20 10.61
N VAL A 462 -5.63 6.76 10.20
CA VAL A 462 -6.69 6.18 11.04
C VAL A 462 -6.36 4.75 11.45
N ALA A 463 -5.95 3.90 10.50
CA ALA A 463 -5.53 2.53 10.80
C ALA A 463 -4.21 2.51 11.60
N GLN A 464 -3.32 3.46 11.31
CA GLN A 464 -2.07 3.68 12.04
C GLN A 464 -2.34 4.06 13.51
N ALA A 465 -3.15 5.10 13.75
CA ALA A 465 -3.54 5.49 15.11
C ALA A 465 -4.27 4.38 15.88
N HIS A 466 -5.04 3.53 15.19
CA HIS A 466 -5.67 2.36 15.81
C HIS A 466 -4.64 1.30 16.24
N SER A 467 -3.63 1.05 15.39
CA SER A 467 -2.52 0.14 15.71
C SER A 467 -1.70 0.65 16.90
N GLU A 468 -1.41 1.96 16.94
CA GLU A 468 -0.74 2.63 18.06
C GLU A 468 -1.56 2.56 19.35
N TYR A 469 -2.89 2.73 19.28
CA TYR A 469 -3.77 2.51 20.43
C TYR A 469 -3.69 1.07 20.93
N MET A 470 -3.83 0.06 20.05
CA MET A 470 -3.74 -1.36 20.42
C MET A 470 -2.39 -1.69 21.07
N ALA A 471 -1.29 -1.15 20.54
CA ALA A 471 0.04 -1.26 21.11
C ALA A 471 0.13 -0.61 22.51
N SER A 472 -0.41 0.60 22.69
CA SER A 472 -0.42 1.31 23.99
C SER A 472 -1.18 0.54 25.09
N LYS A 473 -2.16 -0.29 24.69
CA LYS A 473 -2.96 -1.15 25.57
C LYS A 473 -2.41 -2.58 25.68
N ASN A 474 -1.46 -2.95 24.82
CA ASN A 474 -1.08 -4.34 24.56
C ASN A 474 -2.32 -5.24 24.34
N SER A 475 -3.31 -4.72 23.60
CA SER A 475 -4.63 -5.35 23.40
C SER A 475 -5.19 -5.04 22.00
N ASP A 476 -5.67 -6.10 21.34
CA ASP A 476 -6.49 -6.08 20.12
C ASP A 476 -7.99 -5.98 20.44
N VAL A 477 -8.35 -5.95 21.72
CA VAL A 477 -9.71 -5.65 22.21
C VAL A 477 -9.72 -4.22 22.76
N MET A 478 -10.65 -3.41 22.26
CA MET A 478 -10.87 -2.03 22.68
C MET A 478 -11.43 -1.93 24.10
N ASP A 479 -11.04 -0.88 24.84
CA ASP A 479 -11.61 -0.57 26.16
C ASP A 479 -13.13 -0.28 26.06
N GLU A 480 -13.87 -0.59 27.11
CA GLU A 480 -15.29 -0.22 27.22
C GLU A 480 -15.48 1.30 27.07
N GLY A 481 -16.46 1.71 26.26
CA GLY A 481 -16.71 3.12 25.91
C GLY A 481 -15.84 3.68 24.77
N SER A 482 -14.93 2.88 24.20
CA SER A 482 -14.18 3.27 23.00
C SER A 482 -15.08 3.51 21.79
N VAL A 483 -14.67 4.43 20.92
CA VAL A 483 -15.34 4.68 19.64
C VAL A 483 -15.29 3.41 18.79
N SER A 484 -16.46 2.89 18.40
CA SER A 484 -16.53 1.68 17.56
C SER A 484 -15.84 1.91 16.22
N TRP A 485 -15.23 0.88 15.63
CA TRP A 485 -14.61 0.98 14.30
C TRP A 485 -15.60 1.53 13.26
N LYS A 486 -16.88 1.15 13.31
CA LYS A 486 -17.92 1.68 12.42
C LYS A 486 -18.02 3.20 12.52
N THR A 487 -18.01 3.73 13.73
CA THR A 487 -18.05 5.17 14.02
C THR A 487 -16.75 5.85 13.59
N ARG A 488 -15.58 5.22 13.84
CA ARG A 488 -14.27 5.71 13.39
C ARG A 488 -14.24 5.88 11.87
N PHE A 489 -14.74 4.90 11.12
CA PHE A 489 -14.87 4.99 9.65
C PHE A 489 -15.84 6.10 9.22
N ASP A 490 -17.01 6.22 9.84
CA ASP A 490 -18.01 7.27 9.51
C ASP A 490 -17.51 8.69 9.80
N GLN A 491 -16.49 8.84 10.65
CA GLN A 491 -15.88 10.12 11.01
C GLN A 491 -14.67 10.49 10.14
N ASN A 492 -13.88 9.51 9.69
CA ASN A 492 -12.57 9.78 9.09
C ASN A 492 -12.45 9.37 7.62
N TYR A 493 -13.27 8.43 7.13
CA TYR A 493 -13.25 8.01 5.72
C TYR A 493 -14.44 8.52 4.91
N ASN A 494 -15.48 9.04 5.57
CA ASN A 494 -16.65 9.63 4.93
C ASN A 494 -16.35 11.09 4.54
N ASP A 495 -15.96 11.31 3.28
CA ASP A 495 -15.59 12.61 2.71
C ASP A 495 -16.80 13.46 2.26
N GLY A 496 -18.01 12.94 2.46
CA GLY A 496 -19.26 13.47 1.91
C GLY A 496 -19.98 12.45 1.00
N GLU A 497 -19.26 11.45 0.48
CA GLU A 497 -19.85 10.29 -0.17
C GLU A 497 -20.09 9.14 0.82
N LYS A 498 -21.28 8.54 0.76
CA LYS A 498 -21.73 7.57 1.77
C LYS A 498 -21.07 6.22 1.56
N LEU A 499 -20.04 5.93 2.37
CA LEU A 499 -19.46 4.60 2.55
C LEU A 499 -20.54 3.50 2.59
N PHE A 500 -20.67 2.71 1.52
CA PHE A 500 -21.62 1.58 1.49
C PHE A 500 -20.98 0.28 1.95
N LEU A 501 -19.65 0.18 1.91
CA LEU A 501 -18.90 -0.93 2.45
C LEU A 501 -17.81 -0.43 3.39
N LYS A 502 -17.69 -1.11 4.54
CA LYS A 502 -16.57 -0.96 5.47
C LYS A 502 -16.34 -2.23 6.28
N THR A 503 -15.08 -2.59 6.47
CA THR A 503 -14.65 -3.59 7.45
C THR A 503 -13.28 -3.22 8.00
N GLU A 504 -13.03 -3.65 9.21
CA GLU A 504 -11.71 -3.66 9.83
C GLU A 504 -11.23 -5.12 9.94
N TYR A 505 -9.91 -5.30 9.95
CA TYR A 505 -9.23 -6.48 10.50
C TYR A 505 -8.08 -6.00 11.38
N VAL A 506 -7.90 -6.64 12.53
CA VAL A 506 -6.79 -6.38 13.44
C VAL A 506 -6.07 -7.68 13.77
N SER A 507 -4.77 -7.60 13.99
CA SER A 507 -3.93 -8.73 14.39
C SER A 507 -2.77 -8.28 15.26
N TYR A 508 -2.07 -9.24 15.87
CA TYR A 508 -0.91 -8.98 16.70
C TYR A 508 0.15 -10.08 16.57
N GLY A 509 1.40 -9.76 16.92
CA GLY A 509 2.52 -10.71 16.97
C GLY A 509 3.26 -10.96 15.64
N SER A 510 2.88 -10.27 14.57
CA SER A 510 3.55 -10.33 13.27
C SER A 510 4.89 -9.55 13.33
N PRO A 511 6.05 -10.16 12.98
CA PRO A 511 7.35 -9.47 13.00
C PRO A 511 7.44 -8.35 11.97
N ASP A 512 6.84 -8.54 10.80
CA ASP A 512 6.90 -7.64 9.65
C ASP A 512 5.56 -7.58 8.89
N ALA A 513 5.51 -6.73 7.87
CA ALA A 513 4.38 -6.53 6.98
C ALA A 513 4.01 -7.79 6.18
N PHE A 514 5.00 -8.57 5.74
CA PHE A 514 4.75 -9.81 4.99
C PHE A 514 4.01 -10.83 5.87
N SER A 515 4.44 -10.95 7.12
CA SER A 515 3.83 -11.77 8.16
C SER A 515 2.44 -11.28 8.53
N ALA A 516 2.23 -9.96 8.63
CA ALA A 516 0.91 -9.38 8.90
C ALA A 516 -0.10 -9.73 7.79
N VAL A 517 0.29 -9.57 6.51
CA VAL A 517 -0.54 -9.99 5.37
C VAL A 517 -0.76 -11.51 5.36
N THR A 518 0.28 -12.30 5.66
CA THR A 518 0.20 -13.77 5.69
C THR A 518 -0.73 -14.27 6.79
N TYR A 519 -0.68 -13.69 7.98
CA TYR A 519 -1.63 -13.99 9.06
C TYR A 519 -3.06 -13.64 8.65
N ALA A 520 -3.28 -12.45 8.08
CA ALA A 520 -4.58 -12.00 7.62
C ALA A 520 -5.19 -12.92 6.52
N ILE A 521 -4.36 -13.52 5.67
CA ILE A 521 -4.79 -14.50 4.66
C ILE A 521 -5.07 -15.88 5.28
N ALA A 522 -4.31 -16.27 6.30
CA ALA A 522 -4.33 -17.62 6.87
C ALA A 522 -5.41 -17.83 7.95
N GLU A 523 -5.88 -16.76 8.60
CA GLU A 523 -6.92 -16.80 9.62
C GLU A 523 -8.18 -17.53 9.14
N ARG A 524 -8.79 -18.35 10.01
CA ARG A 524 -9.90 -19.25 9.66
C ARG A 524 -11.19 -18.99 10.42
N ASP A 525 -11.15 -18.07 11.36
CA ASP A 525 -12.17 -17.93 12.39
C ASP A 525 -13.41 -17.22 11.81
N SER A 526 -14.59 -17.76 12.08
CA SER A 526 -15.85 -17.34 11.45
C SER A 526 -16.26 -15.88 11.70
N THR A 527 -15.57 -15.19 12.61
CA THR A 527 -15.79 -13.82 13.06
C THR A 527 -15.23 -12.77 12.10
N THR A 528 -14.12 -13.04 11.40
CA THR A 528 -13.51 -12.03 10.52
C THR A 528 -14.05 -12.17 9.09
N ASN A 529 -14.62 -11.07 8.58
CA ASN A 529 -15.09 -11.03 7.20
C ASN A 529 -13.97 -10.61 6.22
N PHE A 530 -12.78 -10.27 6.72
CA PHE A 530 -11.60 -9.85 5.95
C PHE A 530 -11.37 -10.71 4.70
N TYR A 531 -11.34 -12.03 4.86
CA TYR A 531 -11.09 -12.97 3.77
C TYR A 531 -12.17 -12.96 2.66
N LYS A 532 -13.38 -12.50 2.98
CA LYS A 532 -14.49 -12.30 2.02
C LYS A 532 -14.32 -11.00 1.23
N TYR A 533 -13.69 -9.98 1.82
CA TYR A 533 -13.47 -8.67 1.21
C TYR A 533 -12.12 -8.55 0.48
N ILE A 534 -11.07 -9.21 0.95
CA ILE A 534 -9.71 -9.12 0.39
C ILE A 534 -9.65 -9.44 -1.12
N LEU A 535 -10.51 -10.31 -1.65
CA LEU A 535 -10.63 -10.58 -3.10
C LEU A 535 -12.00 -10.16 -3.69
N MET A 536 -12.74 -9.28 -3.03
CA MET A 536 -14.01 -8.78 -3.56
C MET A 536 -13.76 -7.81 -4.73
N GLU A 537 -14.63 -7.89 -5.75
CA GLU A 537 -14.64 -7.02 -6.95
C GLU A 537 -16.02 -6.39 -7.22
N GLU A 538 -17.10 -6.98 -6.67
CA GLU A 538 -18.47 -6.49 -6.81
C GLU A 538 -19.20 -6.58 -5.44
N TYR A 539 -19.98 -5.55 -5.09
CA TYR A 539 -20.90 -5.51 -3.94
C TYR A 539 -22.31 -5.18 -4.46
N GLU A 540 -23.34 -5.88 -3.99
CA GLU A 540 -24.74 -5.71 -4.44
C GLU A 540 -24.95 -5.68 -5.99
N ASP A 541 -24.23 -6.51 -6.75
CA ASP A 541 -24.17 -6.54 -8.22
C ASP A 541 -23.56 -5.27 -8.89
N GLU A 542 -22.94 -4.35 -8.16
CA GLU A 542 -22.21 -3.20 -8.71
C GLU A 542 -20.69 -3.37 -8.51
N ALA A 543 -19.89 -2.87 -9.45
CA ALA A 543 -18.43 -2.93 -9.35
C ALA A 543 -17.97 -1.84 -8.38
N VAL A 544 -16.99 -2.17 -7.54
CA VAL A 544 -16.57 -1.34 -6.42
C VAL A 544 -15.11 -0.98 -6.55
N ASP A 545 -14.80 0.30 -6.47
CA ASP A 545 -13.43 0.79 -6.29
C ASP A 545 -13.12 0.76 -4.79
N PHE A 546 -12.27 -0.20 -4.38
CA PHE A 546 -11.94 -0.44 -2.98
C PHE A 546 -10.77 0.42 -2.53
N CYS A 547 -10.85 0.95 -1.32
CA CYS A 547 -9.75 1.58 -0.60
C CYS A 547 -9.20 0.63 0.48
N ILE A 548 -7.91 0.77 0.77
CA ILE A 548 -7.24 0.13 1.90
C ILE A 548 -6.33 1.14 2.60
N GLU A 549 -6.45 1.20 3.92
CA GLU A 549 -5.44 1.79 4.79
C GLU A 549 -4.94 0.73 5.75
N CYS A 550 -3.62 0.69 5.94
CA CYS A 550 -3.01 -0.23 6.90
C CYS A 550 -2.33 0.58 8.01
N GLY A 551 -2.25 -0.01 9.20
CA GLY A 551 -1.47 0.48 10.32
C GLY A 551 -0.58 -0.62 10.86
N PHE A 552 0.55 -0.22 11.46
CA PHE A 552 1.45 -1.12 12.16
C PHE A 552 2.06 -0.40 13.36
N ALA A 553 2.15 -1.06 14.50
CA ALA A 553 2.76 -0.50 15.71
C ALA A 553 3.37 -1.61 16.57
N ASN A 554 4.21 -1.21 17.52
CA ASN A 554 4.84 -2.12 18.47
C ASN A 554 4.67 -1.64 19.92
N THR A 555 4.84 -2.56 20.85
CA THR A 555 4.98 -2.28 22.28
C THR A 555 6.26 -2.91 22.82
N ALA A 556 6.92 -2.23 23.75
CA ALA A 556 8.05 -2.76 24.50
C ALA A 556 7.63 -3.65 25.69
N SER A 557 6.34 -3.85 25.91
CA SER A 557 5.78 -4.54 27.07
C SER A 557 4.70 -5.57 26.69
N GLY A 558 4.60 -6.64 27.47
CA GLY A 558 3.63 -7.71 27.25
C GLY A 558 4.05 -8.73 26.19
N SER A 559 3.14 -9.65 25.87
CA SER A 559 3.41 -10.82 25.03
C SER A 559 2.97 -10.69 23.57
N LYS A 560 2.24 -9.62 23.21
CA LYS A 560 1.71 -9.44 21.85
C LYS A 560 2.69 -8.74 20.91
N LEU A 561 3.58 -7.90 21.46
CA LEU A 561 4.75 -7.25 20.83
C LEU A 561 4.46 -6.28 19.68
N THR A 562 3.70 -6.69 18.67
CA THR A 562 3.32 -5.88 17.49
C THR A 562 1.84 -5.97 17.23
N PHE A 563 1.28 -4.95 16.59
CA PHE A 563 -0.14 -4.83 16.26
C PHE A 563 -0.28 -4.28 14.84
N SER A 564 -1.30 -4.75 14.12
CA SER A 564 -1.60 -4.27 12.77
C SER A 564 -3.10 -4.11 12.58
N ALA A 565 -3.51 -3.05 11.90
CA ALA A 565 -4.89 -2.79 11.51
C ALA A 565 -4.99 -2.67 9.98
N PHE A 566 -6.10 -3.12 9.42
CA PHE A 566 -6.40 -3.10 7.99
C PHE A 566 -7.83 -2.58 7.79
N ASP A 567 -7.95 -1.32 7.38
CA ASP A 567 -9.23 -0.65 7.21
C ASP A 567 -9.63 -0.65 5.72
N PHE A 568 -10.65 -1.45 5.39
CA PHE A 568 -11.19 -1.60 4.04
C PHE A 568 -12.49 -0.83 3.89
N TYR A 569 -12.61 -0.04 2.85
CA TYR A 569 -13.84 0.72 2.62
C TYR A 569 -14.05 1.02 1.14
N ALA A 570 -15.25 1.49 0.79
CA ALA A 570 -15.61 1.95 -0.54
C ALA A 570 -16.79 2.94 -0.51
N TYR A 571 -16.80 3.83 -1.51
CA TYR A 571 -17.72 4.96 -1.70
C TYR A 571 -18.82 4.66 -2.72
#